data_AF-A0A150Q8D6-F1
#
_entry.id   AF-A0A150Q8D6-F1
#
_cell.length_a   1.000
_cell.length_b   1.000
_cell.length_c   1.000
_cell.angle_alpha   90.00
_cell.angle_beta   90.00
_cell.angle_gamma   90.00
#
_symmetry.space_group_name_H-M   'P 1'
#
loop_
_entity.id
_entity.type
_entity.pdbx_description
1 polymer ?
#
loop_
_entity_poly.entity_id
_entity_poly.type
_entity_poly.pdbx_seq_one_letter_code
_entity_poly.pdbx_strand_id
1 'polypeptide(L)'
;MRYNNLQHASATDRRTSRRRLATLVALTALSLSACGGEGDNSSGSAPDGTGGAPDVSSGSGGSSPISGPSSSSSSGSASSSHAASGSGGGDSTMHPYDHCVNGYMPHPSDSSPTMKDGPAEFFPPGNTDPNIVDLTVQPEVLQWMYDNSWQAAHVEWHAIRACNLPGGGGLSKVNICKFTQLVPEDQNCQSAGDGYQFLVFHRHMIQALKQLWPNHSEQFTGFTKFPTSAEDVPPQWRSAWKDWDASALEAGRIGDEIDKPENLARFPDEGTLGFWLQCNVGQRLRMPANNMPWVGLHFVLHAKWARPGNTKHGVNNTEANIDNYMFWKLHGWIDNVWEKYRLAKGLKPDDQKLKDDLVAQCREMDTEIKIIQEDLTPDEVVNPNEPLPVESGFFHERVRPLFEDTTNLCSGCHAESGANARLTLGGHISSKKIVEGLVNRPSLDGGQYKLVVPGDPDHSWLYLKAAGLAAGAGCTPTATAQCIDGVMPPSTTGPTMTQQQLGILRQWIQDGAAGPP
;
A
#
# COMPACT_ATOMS: atom_id res chain seq x y z
N MET A 1 8.25 -31.58 11.04
CA MET A 1 8.46 -32.82 10.25
C MET A 1 7.41 -33.87 10.62
N ARG A 2 6.41 -34.04 9.75
CA ARG A 2 5.96 -35.32 9.18
C ARG A 2 5.02 -34.97 8.04
N TYR A 3 5.66 -34.81 6.88
CA TYR A 3 5.04 -34.99 5.58
C TYR A 3 4.47 -36.41 5.51
N ASN A 4 3.23 -36.56 5.03
CA ASN A 4 2.81 -37.55 4.04
C ASN A 4 1.28 -37.59 3.95
N ASN A 5 0.72 -37.08 2.86
CA ASN A 5 -0.08 -37.87 1.92
C ASN A 5 -0.84 -36.94 0.95
N LEU A 6 -0.20 -36.59 -0.16
CA LEU A 6 -0.89 -36.24 -1.41
C LEU A 6 -0.01 -36.63 -2.60
N GLN A 7 0.06 -37.93 -2.90
CA GLN A 7 0.33 -38.41 -4.26
C GLN A 7 -0.37 -39.76 -4.48
N HIS A 8 -1.49 -39.72 -5.19
CA HIS A 8 -1.86 -40.71 -6.20
C HIS A 8 -3.08 -40.22 -6.98
N ALA A 9 -2.83 -39.61 -8.14
CA ALA A 9 -3.78 -39.58 -9.23
C ALA A 9 -3.03 -40.04 -10.48
N SER A 10 -3.28 -41.30 -10.84
CA SER A 10 -2.74 -41.99 -12.00
C SER A 10 -3.11 -41.26 -13.29
N ALA A 11 -2.12 -41.14 -14.18
CA ALA A 11 -2.27 -40.67 -15.54
C ALA A 11 -3.00 -41.71 -16.39
N THR A 12 -4.34 -41.65 -16.46
CA THR A 12 -5.12 -42.23 -17.57
C THR A 12 -6.56 -41.72 -17.57
N ASP A 13 -6.78 -40.45 -17.95
CA ASP A 13 -8.01 -40.09 -18.71
C ASP A 13 -7.88 -38.72 -19.41
N ARG A 14 -7.02 -38.66 -20.43
CA ARG A 14 -6.99 -37.55 -21.39
C ARG A 14 -7.70 -38.00 -22.66
N ARG A 15 -9.03 -37.83 -22.77
CA ARG A 15 -9.71 -37.58 -24.07
C ARG A 15 -11.22 -37.28 -24.07
N THR A 16 -11.85 -36.70 -23.04
CA THR A 16 -13.32 -36.46 -23.17
C THR A 16 -13.93 -35.24 -22.46
N SER A 17 -13.17 -34.20 -22.10
CA SER A 17 -13.73 -33.00 -21.45
C SER A 17 -13.44 -31.65 -22.14
N ARG A 18 -12.99 -31.65 -23.41
CA ARG A 18 -12.63 -30.42 -24.14
C ARG A 18 -13.79 -29.69 -24.85
N ARG A 19 -15.05 -30.00 -24.53
CA ARG A 19 -16.22 -29.35 -25.18
C ARG A 19 -17.26 -28.72 -24.24
N ARG A 20 -17.02 -28.63 -22.93
CA ARG A 20 -17.98 -28.00 -21.99
C ARG A 20 -17.42 -26.94 -21.03
N LEU A 21 -16.17 -26.50 -21.19
CA LEU A 21 -15.54 -25.49 -20.32
C LEU A 21 -15.27 -24.14 -21.01
N ALA A 22 -15.84 -23.90 -22.20
CA ALA A 22 -15.63 -22.66 -22.97
C ALA A 22 -16.86 -21.73 -22.97
N THR A 23 -17.83 -21.95 -22.08
CA THR A 23 -19.12 -21.21 -22.11
C THR A 23 -19.48 -20.52 -20.79
N LEU A 24 -18.59 -20.48 -19.79
CA LEU A 24 -18.91 -19.89 -18.47
C LEU A 24 -18.03 -18.69 -18.05
N VAL A 25 -17.08 -18.24 -18.88
CA VAL A 25 -16.18 -17.11 -18.56
C VAL A 25 -16.46 -15.86 -19.43
N ALA A 26 -17.44 -15.93 -20.34
CA ALA A 26 -17.78 -14.83 -21.26
C ALA A 26 -19.09 -14.09 -20.91
N LEU A 27 -19.69 -14.34 -19.73
CA LEU A 27 -21.06 -13.89 -19.41
C LEU A 27 -21.17 -12.72 -18.41
N THR A 28 -20.06 -12.13 -17.97
CA THR A 28 -20.07 -10.92 -17.12
C THR A 28 -19.56 -9.65 -17.82
N ALA A 29 -19.18 -9.74 -19.11
CA ALA A 29 -18.74 -8.60 -19.91
C ALA A 29 -19.70 -8.21 -21.06
N LEU A 30 -20.90 -8.79 -21.11
CA LEU A 30 -21.91 -8.52 -22.15
C LEU A 30 -23.27 -8.29 -21.49
N SER A 31 -23.50 -7.08 -21.01
CA SER A 31 -24.83 -6.56 -20.71
C SER A 31 -24.80 -5.05 -20.92
N LEU A 32 -25.63 -4.57 -21.86
CA LEU A 32 -25.89 -3.17 -22.26
C LEU A 32 -25.09 -2.65 -23.47
N SER A 33 -25.47 -3.10 -24.67
CA SER A 33 -25.57 -2.25 -25.87
C SER A 33 -26.41 -2.95 -26.93
N ALA A 34 -27.72 -2.69 -26.90
CA ALA A 34 -28.63 -3.07 -27.98
C ALA A 34 -29.81 -2.08 -28.04
N CYS A 35 -29.65 -1.05 -28.88
CA CYS A 35 -30.64 -0.29 -29.65
C CYS A 35 -29.75 0.53 -30.61
N GLY A 36 -29.60 0.23 -31.90
CA GLY A 36 -30.63 -0.09 -32.89
C GLY A 36 -30.97 1.20 -33.64
N GLY A 37 -30.36 1.41 -34.81
CA GLY A 37 -30.60 2.55 -35.70
C GLY A 37 -29.73 2.48 -36.95
N GLU A 38 -30.20 1.73 -37.95
CA GLU A 38 -29.64 1.57 -39.29
C GLU A 38 -29.75 2.87 -40.12
N GLY A 39 -28.81 3.08 -41.05
CA GLY A 39 -28.84 4.20 -42.00
C GLY A 39 -27.65 4.22 -42.96
N ASP A 40 -27.72 3.37 -43.98
CA ASP A 40 -27.17 3.42 -45.34
C ASP A 40 -25.88 4.20 -45.72
N ASN A 41 -24.98 3.42 -46.35
CA ASN A 41 -24.33 3.64 -47.66
C ASN A 41 -23.96 5.08 -48.12
N SER A 42 -22.66 5.31 -48.37
CA SER A 42 -22.16 5.58 -49.73
C SER A 42 -20.63 5.64 -49.79
N SER A 43 -20.11 4.94 -50.80
CA SER A 43 -18.80 4.99 -51.45
C SER A 43 -18.23 6.39 -51.73
N GLY A 44 -16.89 6.50 -51.80
CA GLY A 44 -16.22 7.55 -52.57
C GLY A 44 -14.74 7.81 -52.27
N SER A 45 -13.86 7.10 -53.00
CA SER A 45 -12.65 7.60 -53.67
C SER A 45 -11.58 8.45 -52.94
N ALA A 46 -10.36 7.90 -52.92
CA ALA A 46 -9.07 8.62 -53.00
C ALA A 46 -8.97 9.42 -54.35
N PRO A 47 -8.03 10.37 -54.59
CA PRO A 47 -6.58 10.19 -54.36
C PRO A 47 -5.72 11.46 -54.05
N ASP A 48 -4.43 11.16 -53.81
CA ASP A 48 -3.18 11.89 -54.11
C ASP A 48 -2.92 13.34 -53.66
N GLY A 49 -1.76 13.52 -53.01
CA GLY A 49 -1.15 14.80 -52.71
C GLY A 49 0.31 14.66 -52.27
N THR A 50 1.19 14.57 -53.26
CA THR A 50 2.67 14.58 -53.18
C THR A 50 3.25 15.92 -52.69
N GLY A 51 4.36 15.86 -51.94
CA GLY A 51 5.55 16.67 -52.23
C GLY A 51 5.96 17.76 -51.22
N GLY A 52 7.23 17.71 -50.79
CA GLY A 52 8.01 18.92 -50.52
C GLY A 52 8.85 18.96 -49.23
N ALA A 53 10.05 18.37 -49.25
CA ALA A 53 11.21 18.86 -48.48
C ALA A 53 11.99 19.88 -49.34
N PRO A 54 12.77 20.80 -48.74
CA PRO A 54 14.19 20.48 -48.53
C PRO A 54 14.83 21.08 -47.24
N ASP A 55 15.63 20.24 -46.60
CA ASP A 55 17.07 20.32 -46.27
C ASP A 55 17.82 21.62 -45.85
N VAL A 56 18.74 21.38 -44.90
CA VAL A 56 20.01 22.04 -44.45
C VAL A 56 20.08 23.53 -44.05
N SER A 57 20.60 23.82 -42.83
CA SER A 57 22.02 24.17 -42.64
C SER A 57 22.45 24.26 -41.16
N SER A 58 23.71 23.88 -40.97
CA SER A 58 24.58 23.88 -39.80
C SER A 58 25.05 25.27 -39.33
N GLY A 59 25.35 25.43 -38.04
CA GLY A 59 26.13 26.56 -37.51
C GLY A 59 26.77 26.25 -36.16
N SER A 60 28.09 26.11 -36.14
CA SER A 60 28.96 25.86 -34.99
C SER A 60 29.62 27.15 -34.47
N GLY A 61 30.02 27.15 -33.19
CA GLY A 61 30.98 28.08 -32.55
C GLY A 61 30.34 29.04 -31.55
N GLY A 62 30.87 29.33 -30.36
CA GLY A 62 32.14 29.02 -29.71
C GLY A 62 32.47 30.12 -28.70
N SER A 63 33.02 29.72 -27.54
CA SER A 63 33.92 30.50 -26.65
C SER A 63 33.35 31.45 -25.58
N SER A 64 33.64 31.08 -24.31
CA SER A 64 33.80 31.89 -23.07
C SER A 64 34.99 32.88 -23.18
N PRO A 65 35.56 33.48 -22.09
CA PRO A 65 35.10 33.79 -20.71
C PRO A 65 35.43 35.24 -20.24
N ILE A 66 34.83 35.77 -19.16
CA ILE A 66 35.44 36.88 -18.36
C ILE A 66 35.09 36.76 -16.86
N SER A 67 36.13 36.45 -16.08
CA SER A 67 36.63 37.04 -14.82
C SER A 67 35.70 37.63 -13.74
N GLY A 68 35.92 37.20 -12.49
CA GLY A 68 35.43 37.79 -11.23
C GLY A 68 36.06 39.15 -10.86
N PRO A 69 35.86 39.63 -9.61
CA PRO A 69 36.73 39.17 -8.51
C PRO A 69 36.09 39.06 -7.08
N SER A 70 36.83 38.30 -6.24
CA SER A 70 37.05 38.28 -4.78
C SER A 70 36.43 39.38 -3.88
N SER A 71 36.08 39.20 -2.60
CA SER A 71 36.77 38.55 -1.45
C SER A 71 35.89 38.68 -0.19
N SER A 72 35.98 37.74 0.77
CA SER A 72 36.51 38.00 2.13
C SER A 72 36.28 36.81 3.06
N SER A 73 37.42 36.31 3.54
CA SER A 73 37.64 35.42 4.66
C SER A 73 37.33 36.10 5.99
N SER A 74 36.76 35.36 6.95
CA SER A 74 37.10 35.53 8.35
C SER A 74 37.15 34.19 9.06
N SER A 75 38.18 34.06 9.88
CA SER A 75 38.69 32.89 10.57
C SER A 75 38.74 33.18 12.07
N GLY A 76 38.57 32.15 12.89
CA GLY A 76 38.78 32.17 14.35
C GLY A 76 37.46 32.18 15.14
N SER A 77 37.24 31.41 16.19
CA SER A 77 38.21 30.90 17.16
C SER A 77 37.66 29.68 17.91
N ALA A 78 38.55 28.75 18.23
CA ALA A 78 38.35 27.74 19.25
C ALA A 78 38.25 28.39 20.64
N SER A 79 37.31 27.93 21.47
CA SER A 79 37.44 28.02 22.92
C SER A 79 36.87 26.76 23.56
N SER A 80 37.70 26.18 24.41
CA SER A 80 37.49 24.98 25.20
C SER A 80 36.61 25.25 26.42
N SER A 81 35.92 24.17 26.84
CA SER A 81 35.50 23.85 28.21
C SER A 81 34.60 24.84 28.96
N HIS A 82 33.33 24.45 29.14
CA HIS A 82 32.80 24.21 30.49
C HIS A 82 31.63 23.21 30.45
N ALA A 83 31.75 22.19 31.30
CA ALA A 83 30.73 21.23 31.60
C ALA A 83 29.56 21.94 32.29
N ALA A 84 28.37 21.84 31.70
CA ALA A 84 27.12 22.06 32.40
C ALA A 84 26.30 20.77 32.26
N SER A 85 26.27 20.02 33.36
CA SER A 85 25.31 18.96 33.61
C SER A 85 23.90 19.56 33.53
N GLY A 86 23.28 19.46 32.37
CA GLY A 86 21.86 19.70 32.18
C GLY A 86 21.15 18.37 32.25
N SER A 87 20.59 18.05 33.41
CA SER A 87 19.56 17.02 33.54
C SER A 87 18.32 17.50 32.79
N GLY A 88 18.31 17.27 31.48
CA GLY A 88 17.12 17.43 30.65
C GLY A 88 16.23 16.22 30.88
N GLY A 89 15.35 16.31 31.87
CA GLY A 89 14.14 15.51 31.91
C GLY A 89 13.34 15.88 30.67
N GLY A 90 13.54 15.10 29.61
CA GLY A 90 12.68 15.12 28.44
C GLY A 90 11.30 14.70 28.89
N ASP A 91 10.38 15.64 28.84
CA ASP A 91 8.95 15.44 28.97
C ASP A 91 8.52 14.46 27.86
N SER A 92 8.56 13.17 28.17
CA SER A 92 8.19 12.10 27.26
C SER A 92 6.67 11.93 27.28
N THR A 93 5.95 12.98 26.90
CA THR A 93 4.58 12.83 26.38
C THR A 93 4.65 12.33 24.94
N MET A 94 5.47 11.30 24.68
CA MET A 94 5.39 10.57 23.41
C MET A 94 4.08 9.80 23.46
N HIS A 95 3.09 10.36 22.77
CA HIS A 95 1.87 9.66 22.46
C HIS A 95 2.19 8.32 21.76
N PRO A 96 1.30 7.34 21.88
CA PRO A 96 1.45 6.08 21.18
C PRO A 96 1.71 6.26 19.68
N TYR A 97 2.68 5.49 19.15
CA TYR A 97 3.03 5.49 17.73
C TYR A 97 1.86 4.90 16.94
N ASP A 98 1.09 5.77 16.31
CA ASP A 98 0.00 5.45 15.40
C ASP A 98 0.54 5.62 13.98
N HIS A 99 0.75 4.52 13.26
CA HIS A 99 1.35 4.59 11.93
C HIS A 99 0.47 5.32 10.91
N CYS A 100 -0.85 5.41 11.13
CA CYS A 100 -1.72 6.20 10.28
C CYS A 100 -1.46 7.71 10.44
N VAL A 101 -1.04 8.14 11.64
CA VAL A 101 -0.73 9.54 11.97
C VAL A 101 0.75 9.86 11.78
N ASN A 102 1.63 8.95 12.19
CA ASN A 102 3.09 9.13 12.22
C ASN A 102 3.78 8.60 10.96
N GLY A 103 3.07 7.83 10.12
CA GLY A 103 3.62 7.11 8.98
C GLY A 103 4.15 5.73 9.37
N TYR A 104 4.56 4.95 8.37
CA TYR A 104 5.25 3.68 8.58
C TYR A 104 6.73 3.89 8.86
N MET A 105 7.30 3.07 9.74
CA MET A 105 8.75 2.98 9.88
C MET A 105 9.34 2.18 8.70
N PRO A 106 10.58 2.49 8.25
CA PRO A 106 11.23 1.70 7.22
C PRO A 106 11.29 0.22 7.59
N HIS A 107 10.86 -0.63 6.66
CA HIS A 107 10.91 -2.08 6.82
C HIS A 107 12.38 -2.55 6.83
N PRO A 108 12.76 -3.55 7.66
CA PRO A 108 14.16 -4.01 7.74
C PRO A 108 14.77 -4.39 6.38
N SER A 109 13.96 -4.89 5.45
CA SER A 109 14.41 -5.27 4.11
C SER A 109 14.76 -4.08 3.21
N ASP A 110 14.39 -2.85 3.54
CA ASP A 110 14.75 -1.65 2.77
C ASP A 110 16.27 -1.41 2.74
N SER A 111 16.98 -1.90 3.76
CA SER A 111 18.45 -1.87 3.81
C SER A 111 19.10 -3.15 3.26
N SER A 112 18.31 -4.09 2.74
CA SER A 112 18.83 -5.37 2.27
C SER A 112 19.68 -5.19 1.01
N PRO A 113 20.93 -5.71 0.97
CA PRO A 113 21.75 -5.63 -0.24
C PRO A 113 21.21 -6.48 -1.40
N THR A 114 20.19 -7.31 -1.17
CA THR A 114 19.57 -8.16 -2.19
C THR A 114 18.38 -7.50 -2.87
N MET A 115 17.77 -6.50 -2.24
CA MET A 115 16.63 -5.78 -2.78
C MET A 115 17.10 -4.83 -3.89
N LYS A 116 16.35 -4.76 -4.98
CA LYS A 116 16.71 -3.97 -6.17
C LYS A 116 15.57 -3.04 -6.56
N ASP A 117 15.90 -1.96 -7.27
CA ASP A 117 14.89 -1.15 -7.94
C ASP A 117 14.36 -1.85 -9.19
N GLY A 118 13.18 -1.42 -9.64
CA GLY A 118 12.51 -1.97 -10.81
C GLY A 118 11.68 -3.24 -10.56
N PRO A 119 11.11 -3.81 -11.64
CA PRO A 119 10.22 -4.97 -11.55
C PRO A 119 11.01 -6.26 -11.25
N ALA A 120 10.39 -7.15 -10.47
CA ALA A 120 10.85 -8.52 -10.28
C ALA A 120 10.08 -9.49 -11.20
N GLU A 121 10.77 -10.48 -11.75
CA GLU A 121 10.15 -11.54 -12.53
C GLU A 121 9.58 -12.61 -11.60
N PHE A 122 8.28 -12.89 -11.75
CA PHE A 122 7.60 -13.98 -11.08
C PHE A 122 7.18 -15.05 -12.10
N PHE A 123 7.59 -16.28 -11.85
CA PHE A 123 7.19 -17.43 -12.63
C PHE A 123 6.34 -18.38 -11.78
N PRO A 124 5.17 -18.83 -12.28
CA PRO A 124 4.41 -19.88 -11.61
C PRO A 124 5.26 -21.14 -11.37
N PRO A 125 5.09 -21.86 -10.24
CA PRO A 125 5.86 -23.06 -9.95
C PRO A 125 5.84 -24.07 -11.09
N GLY A 126 7.03 -24.52 -11.51
CA GLY A 126 7.19 -25.46 -12.63
C GLY A 126 7.11 -24.82 -14.01
N ASN A 127 7.09 -23.50 -14.11
CA ASN A 127 7.12 -22.79 -15.38
C ASN A 127 8.29 -21.79 -15.44
N THR A 128 8.90 -21.65 -16.61
CA THR A 128 9.99 -20.69 -16.88
C THR A 128 9.80 -20.01 -18.24
N ASP A 129 8.60 -20.09 -18.83
CA ASP A 129 8.30 -19.49 -20.12
C ASP A 129 8.21 -17.96 -19.96
N PRO A 130 9.09 -17.19 -20.63
CA PRO A 130 9.10 -15.73 -20.55
C PRO A 130 7.81 -15.07 -21.08
N ASN A 131 6.96 -15.82 -21.78
CA ASN A 131 5.67 -15.33 -22.25
C ASN A 131 4.59 -15.30 -21.17
N ILE A 132 4.80 -15.98 -20.03
CA ILE A 132 3.84 -16.01 -18.92
C ILE A 132 4.41 -15.47 -17.60
N VAL A 133 5.52 -14.72 -17.70
CA VAL A 133 6.14 -14.09 -16.54
C VAL A 133 5.29 -12.92 -16.06
N ASP A 134 4.97 -12.92 -14.77
CA ASP A 134 4.36 -11.77 -14.12
C ASP A 134 5.48 -10.85 -13.66
N LEU A 135 5.28 -9.55 -13.79
CA LEU A 135 6.27 -8.56 -13.38
C LEU A 135 5.74 -7.84 -12.15
N THR A 136 6.27 -8.23 -11.00
CA THR A 136 5.80 -7.81 -9.68
C THR A 136 6.70 -6.71 -9.11
N VAL A 137 6.26 -6.11 -8.00
CA VAL A 137 7.19 -5.47 -7.06
C VAL A 137 8.22 -6.49 -6.54
N GLN A 138 9.27 -6.02 -5.87
CA GLN A 138 10.30 -6.90 -5.31
C GLN A 138 9.71 -7.95 -4.36
N PRO A 139 10.30 -9.16 -4.28
CA PRO A 139 9.78 -10.26 -3.47
C PRO A 139 9.55 -9.90 -2.00
N GLU A 140 10.40 -9.04 -1.43
CA GLU A 140 10.28 -8.58 -0.05
C GLU A 140 9.02 -7.74 0.17
N VAL A 141 8.69 -6.85 -0.77
CA VAL A 141 7.46 -6.04 -0.76
C VAL A 141 6.25 -6.95 -0.94
N LEU A 142 6.33 -7.88 -1.90
CA LEU A 142 5.26 -8.82 -2.19
C LEU A 142 4.92 -9.66 -0.96
N GLN A 143 5.93 -10.26 -0.34
CA GLN A 143 5.79 -11.06 0.88
C GLN A 143 5.16 -10.24 2.01
N TRP A 144 5.66 -9.02 2.24
CA TRP A 144 5.08 -8.13 3.25
C TRP A 144 3.60 -7.86 2.98
N MET A 145 3.21 -7.51 1.75
CA MET A 145 1.79 -7.26 1.42
C MET A 145 0.92 -8.49 1.69
N TYR A 146 1.39 -9.70 1.38
CA TYR A 146 0.67 -10.95 1.69
C TYR A 146 0.53 -11.18 3.20
N ASP A 147 1.62 -11.02 3.95
CA ASP A 147 1.62 -11.17 5.41
C ASP A 147 0.71 -10.14 6.09
N ASN A 148 0.52 -8.99 5.43
CA ASN A 148 -0.36 -7.90 5.86
C ASN A 148 -1.76 -7.97 5.24
N SER A 149 -2.08 -8.98 4.44
CA SER A 149 -3.38 -9.13 3.76
C SER A 149 -3.81 -7.94 2.89
N TRP A 150 -2.86 -7.15 2.39
CA TRP A 150 -3.12 -5.94 1.61
C TRP A 150 -3.90 -6.22 0.32
N GLN A 151 -3.65 -7.35 -0.34
CA GLN A 151 -4.38 -7.72 -1.56
C GLN A 151 -5.87 -7.91 -1.28
N ALA A 152 -6.18 -8.62 -0.18
CA ALA A 152 -7.56 -8.86 0.21
C ALA A 152 -8.22 -7.57 0.71
N ALA A 153 -7.54 -6.77 1.53
CA ALA A 153 -8.06 -5.48 1.99
C ALA A 153 -8.36 -4.53 0.82
N HIS A 154 -7.47 -4.41 -0.16
CA HIS A 154 -7.73 -3.65 -1.39
C HIS A 154 -8.99 -4.12 -2.14
N VAL A 155 -9.24 -5.44 -2.18
CA VAL A 155 -10.49 -5.98 -2.75
C VAL A 155 -11.70 -5.60 -1.90
N GLU A 156 -11.61 -5.69 -0.57
CA GLU A 156 -12.71 -5.35 0.33
C GLU A 156 -13.04 -3.85 0.28
N TRP A 157 -12.03 -2.97 0.21
CA TRP A 157 -12.20 -1.53 0.04
C TRP A 157 -13.02 -1.19 -1.21
N HIS A 158 -12.77 -1.88 -2.32
CA HIS A 158 -13.59 -1.74 -3.53
C HIS A 158 -14.98 -2.38 -3.37
N ALA A 159 -15.07 -3.53 -2.71
CA ALA A 159 -16.33 -4.26 -2.55
C ALA A 159 -17.32 -3.53 -1.63
N ILE A 160 -16.85 -2.88 -0.56
CA ILE A 160 -17.69 -2.19 0.42
C ILE A 160 -18.41 -0.97 -0.17
N ARG A 161 -17.76 -0.29 -1.13
CA ARG A 161 -18.34 0.82 -1.91
C ARG A 161 -19.38 0.35 -2.93
N ALA A 162 -19.52 -0.94 -3.15
CA ALA A 162 -20.54 -1.49 -4.05
C ALA A 162 -21.77 -2.01 -3.31
N CYS A 163 -21.79 -2.03 -1.96
CA CYS A 163 -22.81 -2.74 -1.18
C CYS A 163 -24.26 -2.27 -1.43
N ASN A 164 -24.47 -0.99 -1.73
CA ASN A 164 -25.81 -0.44 -2.02
C ASN A 164 -26.16 -0.46 -3.52
N LEU A 165 -25.33 -1.08 -4.36
CA LEU A 165 -25.56 -1.22 -5.80
C LEU A 165 -26.13 -2.61 -6.13
N PRO A 166 -26.91 -2.76 -7.22
CA PRO A 166 -27.36 -4.07 -7.66
C PRO A 166 -26.19 -5.03 -7.91
N GLY A 167 -26.19 -6.19 -7.25
CA GLY A 167 -25.06 -7.15 -7.31
C GLY A 167 -23.86 -6.76 -6.43
N GLY A 168 -24.05 -5.82 -5.51
CA GLY A 168 -23.03 -5.24 -4.64
C GLY A 168 -22.24 -6.24 -3.80
N GLY A 169 -20.98 -5.92 -3.54
CA GLY A 169 -20.08 -6.73 -2.71
C GLY A 169 -19.58 -8.02 -3.35
N GLY A 170 -19.88 -8.30 -4.62
CA GLY A 170 -19.62 -9.60 -5.25
C GLY A 170 -18.14 -10.05 -5.32
N LEU A 171 -17.18 -9.16 -5.10
CA LEU A 171 -15.74 -9.47 -5.01
C LEU A 171 -15.29 -9.78 -3.58
N SER A 172 -16.12 -9.48 -2.58
CA SER A 172 -15.80 -9.65 -1.17
C SER A 172 -15.60 -11.11 -0.81
N LYS A 173 -14.49 -11.41 -0.13
CA LYS A 173 -14.17 -12.73 0.42
C LYS A 173 -14.70 -12.89 1.85
N VAL A 174 -14.91 -11.79 2.57
CA VAL A 174 -15.42 -11.78 3.96
C VAL A 174 -16.89 -11.36 4.08
N ASN A 175 -17.57 -11.15 2.94
CA ASN A 175 -18.93 -10.59 2.91
C ASN A 175 -19.02 -9.24 3.64
N ILE A 176 -18.15 -8.32 3.24
CA ILE A 176 -17.92 -7.02 3.87
C ILE A 176 -19.20 -6.16 3.99
N CYS A 177 -20.20 -6.39 3.13
CA CYS A 177 -21.48 -5.70 3.19
C CYS A 177 -22.32 -6.03 4.44
N LYS A 178 -21.96 -7.05 5.22
CA LYS A 178 -22.57 -7.30 6.55
C LYS A 178 -22.12 -6.29 7.60
N PHE A 179 -20.98 -5.65 7.41
CA PHE A 179 -20.44 -4.62 8.31
C PHE A 179 -21.07 -3.27 7.95
N THR A 180 -22.39 -3.16 8.13
CA THR A 180 -23.18 -2.00 7.69
C THR A 180 -22.69 -0.68 8.28
N GLN A 181 -22.02 -0.70 9.44
CA GLN A 181 -21.40 0.46 10.07
C GLN A 181 -20.17 0.99 9.32
N LEU A 182 -19.55 0.17 8.47
CA LEU A 182 -18.39 0.54 7.66
C LEU A 182 -18.79 0.96 6.23
N VAL A 183 -20.03 0.68 5.79
CA VAL A 183 -20.45 0.98 4.41
C VAL A 183 -20.48 2.50 4.20
N PRO A 184 -19.64 3.06 3.29
CA PRO A 184 -19.57 4.49 3.10
C PRO A 184 -20.85 5.05 2.47
N GLU A 185 -21.19 6.30 2.77
CA GLU A 185 -22.31 6.99 2.13
C GLU A 185 -22.09 7.13 0.61
N ASP A 186 -20.87 7.51 0.23
CA ASP A 186 -20.43 7.57 -1.15
C ASP A 186 -20.17 6.17 -1.70
N GLN A 187 -20.98 5.76 -2.68
CA GLN A 187 -20.90 4.44 -3.31
C GLN A 187 -20.19 4.53 -4.67
N ASN A 188 -19.59 3.42 -5.07
CA ASN A 188 -18.75 3.30 -6.26
C ASN A 188 -19.41 3.92 -7.50
N CYS A 189 -18.77 4.94 -8.04
CA CYS A 189 -19.21 5.68 -9.20
C CYS A 189 -20.63 6.24 -9.10
N GLN A 190 -21.07 6.66 -7.91
CA GLN A 190 -22.35 7.34 -7.70
C GLN A 190 -22.22 8.84 -7.42
N SER A 191 -21.12 9.28 -6.80
CA SER A 191 -20.92 10.66 -6.33
C SER A 191 -19.48 11.13 -6.56
N ALA A 192 -19.26 12.44 -6.48
CA ALA A 192 -17.91 13.00 -6.47
C ALA A 192 -17.14 12.60 -5.19
N GLY A 193 -17.83 12.34 -4.09
CA GLY A 193 -17.22 11.87 -2.85
C GLY A 193 -16.50 10.53 -3.01
N ASP A 194 -17.07 9.59 -3.76
CA ASP A 194 -16.42 8.31 -4.10
C ASP A 194 -15.12 8.52 -4.91
N GLY A 195 -15.17 9.41 -5.90
CA GLY A 195 -13.99 9.79 -6.68
C GLY A 195 -12.88 10.40 -5.82
N TYR A 196 -13.25 11.21 -4.81
CA TYR A 196 -12.27 11.76 -3.88
C TYR A 196 -11.66 10.66 -2.99
N GLN A 197 -12.49 9.76 -2.46
CA GLN A 197 -12.02 8.63 -1.65
C GLN A 197 -11.08 7.72 -2.45
N PHE A 198 -11.37 7.47 -3.73
CA PHE A 198 -10.46 6.75 -4.63
C PHE A 198 -9.09 7.41 -4.71
N LEU A 199 -9.02 8.73 -4.86
CA LEU A 199 -7.76 9.46 -4.92
C LEU A 199 -7.00 9.35 -3.60
N VAL A 200 -7.68 9.57 -2.47
CA VAL A 200 -7.07 9.52 -1.13
C VAL A 200 -6.57 8.12 -0.79
N PHE A 201 -7.36 7.08 -1.04
CA PHE A 201 -6.99 5.69 -0.73
C PHE A 201 -5.73 5.25 -1.47
N HIS A 202 -5.68 5.48 -2.78
CA HIS A 202 -4.51 5.10 -3.57
C HIS A 202 -3.27 5.93 -3.21
N ARG A 203 -3.44 7.22 -2.86
CA ARG A 203 -2.35 8.03 -2.31
C ARG A 203 -1.85 7.47 -0.97
N HIS A 204 -2.74 7.07 -0.07
CA HIS A 204 -2.37 6.42 1.19
C HIS A 204 -1.51 5.18 0.93
N MET A 205 -1.95 4.27 0.06
CA MET A 205 -1.18 3.07 -0.28
C MET A 205 0.22 3.40 -0.82
N ILE A 206 0.32 4.36 -1.76
CA ILE A 206 1.61 4.79 -2.32
C ILE A 206 2.52 5.39 -1.23
N GLN A 207 1.98 6.25 -0.37
CA GLN A 207 2.77 6.88 0.71
C GLN A 207 3.27 5.85 1.72
N ALA A 208 2.41 4.93 2.14
CA ALA A 208 2.76 3.85 3.07
C ALA A 208 3.92 2.99 2.52
N LEU A 209 3.84 2.56 1.25
CA LEU A 209 4.92 1.75 0.65
C LEU A 209 6.21 2.54 0.46
N LYS A 210 6.15 3.85 0.15
CA LYS A 210 7.33 4.71 0.10
C LYS A 210 7.96 4.94 1.47
N GLN A 211 7.17 4.93 2.55
CA GLN A 211 7.66 5.03 3.93
C GLN A 211 8.29 3.72 4.42
N LEU A 212 7.72 2.57 4.02
CA LEU A 212 8.28 1.25 4.32
C LEU A 212 9.58 0.99 3.56
N TRP A 213 9.69 1.44 2.30
CA TRP A 213 10.90 1.25 1.49
C TRP A 213 11.42 2.56 0.86
N PRO A 214 11.93 3.50 1.67
CA PRO A 214 12.41 4.79 1.16
C PRO A 214 13.59 4.66 0.19
N ASN A 215 14.49 3.70 0.39
CA ASN A 215 15.62 3.46 -0.52
C ASN A 215 15.19 2.84 -1.85
N HIS A 216 13.97 2.28 -1.91
CA HIS A 216 13.39 1.65 -3.10
C HIS A 216 12.06 2.29 -3.52
N SER A 217 11.86 3.56 -3.15
CA SER A 217 10.64 4.33 -3.45
C SER A 217 10.37 4.50 -4.94
N GLU A 218 11.35 4.22 -5.80
CA GLU A 218 11.20 4.12 -7.25
C GLU A 218 10.07 3.17 -7.62
N GLN A 219 9.96 2.00 -6.97
CA GLN A 219 8.92 1.02 -7.30
C GLN A 219 7.50 1.59 -7.25
N PHE A 220 7.27 2.55 -6.35
CA PHE A 220 5.98 3.20 -6.12
C PHE A 220 5.91 4.61 -6.72
N THR A 221 6.95 5.04 -7.44
CA THR A 221 6.96 6.30 -8.15
C THR A 221 6.34 6.11 -9.53
N GLY A 222 5.27 6.87 -9.77
CA GLY A 222 4.49 6.83 -10.99
C GLY A 222 5.22 7.33 -12.23
N PHE A 223 4.60 7.12 -13.39
CA PHE A 223 5.02 7.86 -14.58
C PHE A 223 4.82 9.37 -14.37
N THR A 224 5.77 10.15 -14.84
CA THR A 224 5.70 11.63 -14.79
C THR A 224 4.75 12.20 -15.85
N LYS A 225 4.45 11.40 -16.88
CA LYS A 225 3.54 11.69 -17.98
C LYS A 225 2.81 10.42 -18.40
N PHE A 226 1.69 10.59 -19.09
CA PHE A 226 0.97 9.47 -19.67
C PHE A 226 1.86 8.78 -20.73
N PRO A 227 2.05 7.45 -20.69
CA PRO A 227 2.89 6.78 -21.66
C PRO A 227 2.24 6.82 -23.04
N THR A 228 2.94 7.33 -24.05
CA THR A 228 2.46 7.49 -25.43
C THR A 228 3.19 6.62 -26.44
N SER A 229 4.35 6.08 -26.09
CA SER A 229 5.08 5.09 -26.89
C SER A 229 5.68 3.97 -26.04
N ALA A 230 6.17 2.91 -26.70
CA ALA A 230 6.81 1.78 -26.03
C ALA A 230 8.04 2.21 -25.20
N GLU A 231 8.73 3.27 -25.60
CA GLU A 231 9.92 3.77 -24.92
C GLU A 231 9.62 4.39 -23.55
N ASP A 232 8.38 4.87 -23.36
CA ASP A 232 7.90 5.49 -22.12
C ASP A 232 7.71 4.48 -20.98
N VAL A 233 7.70 3.17 -21.28
CA VAL A 233 7.51 2.11 -20.28
C VAL A 233 8.78 1.29 -20.06
N PRO A 234 8.89 0.58 -18.90
CA PRO A 234 10.06 -0.22 -18.59
C PRO A 234 10.35 -1.24 -19.70
N PRO A 235 11.63 -1.55 -19.98
CA PRO A 235 12.05 -2.45 -21.06
C PRO A 235 11.26 -3.76 -21.15
N GLN A 236 10.87 -4.31 -19.99
CA GLN A 236 10.15 -5.57 -19.86
C GLN A 236 8.72 -5.53 -20.43
N TRP A 237 8.11 -4.35 -20.60
CA TRP A 237 6.77 -4.18 -21.17
C TRP A 237 6.76 -3.75 -22.64
N ARG A 238 7.91 -3.37 -23.22
CA ARG A 238 7.96 -2.82 -24.58
C ARG A 238 7.45 -3.79 -25.64
N SER A 239 7.69 -5.09 -25.45
CA SER A 239 7.20 -6.14 -26.35
C SER A 239 5.69 -6.39 -26.22
N ALA A 240 5.08 -5.99 -25.10
CA ALA A 240 3.64 -6.06 -24.87
C ALA A 240 2.93 -4.75 -25.25
N TRP A 241 3.67 -3.72 -25.70
CA TRP A 241 3.12 -2.44 -26.10
C TRP A 241 2.09 -2.62 -27.22
N LYS A 242 1.00 -1.85 -27.11
CA LYS A 242 0.00 -1.63 -28.14
C LYS A 242 -0.26 -0.14 -28.17
N ASP A 243 -0.64 0.43 -29.30
CA ASP A 243 -0.99 1.85 -29.33
C ASP A 243 -2.30 2.10 -28.60
N TRP A 244 -2.43 3.31 -28.05
CA TRP A 244 -3.65 3.76 -27.40
C TRP A 244 -4.68 4.18 -28.45
N ASP A 245 -5.96 4.06 -28.10
CA ASP A 245 -7.00 4.74 -28.88
C ASP A 245 -6.91 6.26 -28.68
N ALA A 246 -7.53 7.01 -29.59
CA ALA A 246 -7.49 8.46 -29.57
C ALA A 246 -8.11 9.06 -28.29
N SER A 247 -9.13 8.41 -27.72
CA SER A 247 -9.77 8.85 -26.48
C SER A 247 -8.85 8.72 -25.26
N ALA A 248 -8.09 7.63 -25.15
CA ALA A 248 -7.13 7.42 -24.08
C ALA A 248 -5.95 8.39 -24.19
N LEU A 249 -5.46 8.66 -25.40
CA LEU A 249 -4.41 9.67 -25.62
C LEU A 249 -4.89 11.08 -25.22
N GLU A 250 -6.10 11.45 -25.61
CA GLU A 250 -6.67 12.75 -25.24
C GLU A 250 -6.89 12.86 -23.73
N ALA A 251 -7.38 11.81 -23.08
CA ALA A 251 -7.52 11.80 -21.63
C ALA A 251 -6.16 11.87 -20.90
N GLY A 252 -5.17 11.12 -21.37
CA GLY A 252 -3.80 11.19 -20.87
C GLY A 252 -3.23 12.61 -20.97
N ARG A 253 -3.45 13.28 -22.10
CA ARG A 253 -3.06 14.68 -22.31
C ARG A 253 -3.79 15.64 -21.35
N ILE A 254 -5.10 15.48 -21.16
CA ILE A 254 -5.87 16.28 -20.19
C ILE A 254 -5.31 16.12 -18.78
N GLY A 255 -4.95 14.89 -18.37
CA GLY A 255 -4.33 14.61 -17.08
C GLY A 255 -2.94 15.24 -16.94
N ASP A 256 -2.08 15.07 -17.95
CA ASP A 256 -0.72 15.63 -17.93
C ASP A 256 -0.69 17.16 -17.85
N GLU A 257 -1.71 17.80 -18.43
CA GLU A 257 -1.90 19.24 -18.55
C GLU A 257 -3.07 19.76 -17.68
N ILE A 258 -3.38 19.06 -16.59
CA ILE A 258 -4.53 19.33 -15.72
C ILE A 258 -4.51 20.74 -15.08
N ASP A 259 -3.34 21.34 -15.00
CA ASP A 259 -3.06 22.68 -14.48
C ASP A 259 -3.42 23.80 -15.47
N LYS A 260 -3.64 23.49 -16.75
CA LYS A 260 -4.07 24.49 -17.73
C LYS A 260 -5.50 24.98 -17.44
N PRO A 261 -5.81 26.28 -17.60
CA PRO A 261 -7.12 26.84 -17.25
C PRO A 261 -8.31 26.11 -17.86
N GLU A 262 -8.21 25.70 -19.12
CA GLU A 262 -9.26 24.98 -19.84
C GLU A 262 -9.48 23.55 -19.32
N ASN A 263 -8.48 22.91 -18.74
CA ASN A 263 -8.60 21.58 -18.13
C ASN A 263 -9.01 21.70 -16.66
N LEU A 264 -8.44 22.66 -15.92
CA LEU A 264 -8.76 22.93 -14.53
C LEU A 264 -10.23 23.34 -14.34
N ALA A 265 -10.80 24.08 -15.29
CA ALA A 265 -12.20 24.49 -15.28
C ALA A 265 -13.18 23.32 -15.50
N ARG A 266 -12.71 22.17 -16.03
CA ARG A 266 -13.54 20.98 -16.23
C ARG A 266 -13.94 20.30 -14.94
N PHE A 267 -13.12 20.45 -13.89
CA PHE A 267 -13.27 19.75 -12.62
C PHE A 267 -13.49 20.79 -11.51
N PRO A 268 -14.73 20.94 -11.02
CA PRO A 268 -15.06 21.87 -9.94
C PRO A 268 -14.27 21.58 -8.66
N ASP A 269 -14.12 20.30 -8.34
CA ASP A 269 -13.47 19.78 -7.14
C ASP A 269 -12.66 18.50 -7.43
N GLU A 270 -11.89 18.08 -6.42
CA GLU A 270 -11.05 16.88 -6.46
C GLU A 270 -11.87 15.61 -6.68
N GLY A 271 -13.09 15.55 -6.12
CA GLY A 271 -13.98 14.41 -6.26
C GLY A 271 -14.46 14.19 -7.70
N THR A 272 -14.73 15.29 -8.41
CA THR A 272 -15.10 15.24 -9.83
C THR A 272 -13.93 14.78 -10.70
N LEU A 273 -12.71 15.19 -10.37
CA LEU A 273 -11.50 14.67 -11.03
C LEU A 273 -11.31 13.17 -10.78
N GLY A 274 -11.42 12.75 -9.52
CA GLY A 274 -11.29 11.35 -9.13
C GLY A 274 -12.32 10.44 -9.81
N PHE A 275 -13.59 10.88 -9.86
CA PHE A 275 -14.64 10.14 -10.56
C PHE A 275 -14.31 10.01 -12.05
N TRP A 276 -13.78 11.07 -12.69
CA TRP A 276 -13.41 11.03 -14.10
C TRP A 276 -12.28 10.05 -14.41
N LEU A 277 -11.34 9.89 -13.48
CA LEU A 277 -10.25 8.94 -13.59
C LEU A 277 -10.71 7.50 -13.34
N GLN A 278 -11.50 7.27 -12.29
CA GLN A 278 -11.92 5.95 -11.82
C GLN A 278 -13.02 5.32 -12.69
N CYS A 279 -14.07 6.07 -13.02
CA CYS A 279 -15.35 5.46 -13.41
C CYS A 279 -15.47 5.15 -14.90
N ASN A 280 -16.17 4.05 -15.21
CA ASN A 280 -16.30 3.50 -16.55
C ASN A 280 -16.89 4.48 -17.57
N VAL A 281 -16.50 4.31 -18.83
CA VAL A 281 -17.08 5.04 -19.98
C VAL A 281 -18.62 4.97 -19.92
N GLY A 282 -19.26 6.13 -20.02
CA GLY A 282 -20.73 6.23 -20.05
C GLY A 282 -21.41 6.34 -18.68
N GLN A 283 -20.69 6.13 -17.57
CA GLN A 283 -21.22 6.47 -16.25
C GLN A 283 -21.28 8.00 -16.08
N ARG A 284 -22.36 8.50 -15.50
CA ARG A 284 -22.56 9.95 -15.27
C ARG A 284 -22.69 10.21 -13.78
N LEU A 285 -22.00 11.23 -13.30
CA LEU A 285 -22.27 11.80 -11.98
C LEU A 285 -23.75 12.16 -11.88
N ARG A 286 -24.42 11.73 -10.79
CA ARG A 286 -25.86 11.94 -10.58
C ARG A 286 -26.24 13.41 -10.33
N MET A 287 -25.27 14.31 -10.17
CA MET A 287 -25.40 15.73 -9.81
C MET A 287 -24.35 16.55 -10.60
N PRO A 288 -24.49 17.88 -10.77
CA PRO A 288 -24.35 18.57 -12.05
C PRO A 288 -22.88 18.72 -12.49
N ALA A 289 -22.23 17.63 -12.86
CA ALA A 289 -21.01 17.67 -13.63
C ALA A 289 -21.39 17.78 -15.10
N ASN A 290 -21.03 18.91 -15.69
CA ASN A 290 -21.18 19.19 -17.11
C ASN A 290 -20.70 18.00 -17.96
N ASN A 291 -21.39 17.75 -19.07
CA ASN A 291 -21.11 16.77 -20.14
C ASN A 291 -19.61 16.56 -20.41
N MET A 292 -18.95 15.76 -19.58
CA MET A 292 -17.59 15.31 -19.78
C MET A 292 -17.67 13.95 -20.45
N PRO A 293 -17.09 13.74 -21.64
CA PRO A 293 -16.97 12.39 -22.18
C PRO A 293 -16.04 11.60 -21.25
N TRP A 294 -16.66 10.80 -20.39
CA TRP A 294 -16.02 9.90 -19.44
C TRP A 294 -15.25 8.81 -20.18
N VAL A 295 -14.01 8.53 -19.79
CA VAL A 295 -13.12 7.61 -20.52
C VAL A 295 -12.80 6.30 -19.78
N GLY A 296 -13.18 6.14 -18.50
CA GLY A 296 -12.84 4.91 -17.76
C GLY A 296 -11.34 4.64 -17.72
N LEU A 297 -10.54 5.71 -17.58
CA LEU A 297 -9.11 5.64 -17.81
C LEU A 297 -8.44 4.64 -16.87
N HIS A 298 -8.85 4.58 -15.59
CA HIS A 298 -8.39 3.58 -14.63
C HIS A 298 -8.52 2.15 -15.17
N PHE A 299 -9.72 1.72 -15.56
CA PHE A 299 -9.96 0.39 -16.12
C PHE A 299 -9.17 0.15 -17.41
N VAL A 300 -9.08 1.16 -18.29
CA VAL A 300 -8.31 1.10 -19.54
C VAL A 300 -6.81 0.93 -19.26
N LEU A 301 -6.27 1.60 -18.25
CA LEU A 301 -4.89 1.44 -17.80
C LEU A 301 -4.64 0.02 -17.31
N HIS A 302 -5.52 -0.54 -16.47
CA HIS A 302 -5.41 -1.93 -16.03
C HIS A 302 -5.50 -2.93 -17.21
N ALA A 303 -6.45 -2.75 -18.12
CA ALA A 303 -6.63 -3.65 -19.24
C ALA A 303 -5.48 -3.60 -20.25
N LYS A 304 -4.89 -2.42 -20.49
CA LYS A 304 -3.78 -2.21 -21.43
C LYS A 304 -2.60 -3.11 -21.14
N TRP A 305 -2.24 -3.21 -19.87
CA TRP A 305 -1.00 -3.82 -19.41
C TRP A 305 -1.16 -5.28 -19.01
N ALA A 306 -2.37 -5.83 -19.20
CA ALA A 306 -2.63 -7.26 -19.11
C ALA A 306 -1.82 -8.01 -20.18
N ARG A 307 -0.87 -8.84 -19.74
CA ARG A 307 -0.11 -9.71 -20.65
C ARG A 307 -0.87 -11.03 -20.89
N PRO A 308 -0.90 -11.56 -22.12
CA PRO A 308 -1.47 -12.89 -22.38
C PRO A 308 -0.77 -13.95 -21.54
N GLY A 309 -1.52 -14.77 -20.78
CA GLY A 309 -0.96 -15.83 -19.92
C GLY A 309 -0.51 -15.38 -18.53
N ASN A 310 -0.51 -14.06 -18.27
CA ASN A 310 -0.40 -13.51 -16.92
C ASN A 310 -1.71 -13.80 -16.19
N THR A 311 -1.62 -14.47 -15.04
CA THR A 311 -2.82 -14.99 -14.37
C THR A 311 -2.83 -14.78 -12.87
N LYS A 312 -1.65 -14.71 -12.21
CA LYS A 312 -1.60 -14.63 -10.75
C LYS A 312 -1.41 -13.20 -10.28
N HIS A 313 -0.37 -12.51 -10.72
CA HIS A 313 -0.03 -11.15 -10.32
C HIS A 313 -0.25 -10.15 -11.45
N GLY A 314 -1.26 -10.41 -12.28
CA GLY A 314 -1.60 -9.58 -13.43
C GLY A 314 -2.23 -8.26 -12.98
N VAL A 315 -1.86 -7.18 -13.65
CA VAL A 315 -2.45 -5.86 -13.39
C VAL A 315 -3.96 -5.84 -13.63
N ASN A 316 -4.52 -6.71 -14.46
CA ASN A 316 -5.97 -6.87 -14.64
C ASN A 316 -6.60 -7.94 -13.71
N ASN A 317 -5.83 -8.58 -12.84
CA ASN A 317 -6.36 -9.47 -11.82
C ASN A 317 -6.72 -8.66 -10.58
N THR A 318 -7.99 -8.30 -10.40
CA THR A 318 -8.44 -7.48 -9.26
C THR A 318 -8.06 -8.06 -7.89
N GLU A 319 -7.88 -9.38 -7.78
CA GLU A 319 -7.50 -10.01 -6.51
C GLU A 319 -6.03 -9.83 -6.12
N ALA A 320 -5.17 -9.40 -7.04
CA ALA A 320 -3.72 -9.35 -6.84
C ALA A 320 -3.03 -8.30 -7.72
N ASN A 321 -3.77 -7.32 -8.26
CA ASN A 321 -3.23 -6.33 -9.19
C ASN A 321 -2.17 -5.43 -8.53
N ILE A 322 -2.30 -5.18 -7.22
CA ILE A 322 -1.33 -4.42 -6.42
C ILE A 322 0.04 -5.11 -6.33
N ASP A 323 0.12 -6.40 -6.65
CA ASP A 323 1.39 -7.14 -6.73
C ASP A 323 2.20 -6.71 -7.95
N ASN A 324 1.53 -6.22 -9.00
CA ASN A 324 2.13 -5.89 -10.27
C ASN A 324 2.87 -4.56 -10.20
N TYR A 325 4.12 -4.52 -10.67
CA TYR A 325 4.90 -3.27 -10.68
C TYR A 325 4.24 -2.17 -11.53
N MET A 326 3.57 -2.54 -12.63
CA MET A 326 2.88 -1.57 -13.49
C MET A 326 1.69 -0.91 -12.78
N PHE A 327 1.01 -1.59 -11.84
CA PHE A 327 -0.05 -1.00 -11.03
C PHE A 327 0.41 0.32 -10.40
N TRP A 328 1.56 0.27 -9.73
CA TRP A 328 2.14 1.41 -9.04
C TRP A 328 2.58 2.53 -9.98
N LYS A 329 3.03 2.19 -11.20
CA LYS A 329 3.39 3.20 -12.20
C LYS A 329 2.19 3.99 -12.70
N LEU A 330 1.07 3.30 -12.89
CA LEU A 330 -0.20 3.88 -13.32
C LEU A 330 -0.83 4.72 -12.20
N HIS A 331 -0.91 4.17 -10.99
CA HIS A 331 -1.51 4.85 -9.85
C HIS A 331 -0.66 6.04 -9.37
N GLY A 332 0.66 5.95 -9.47
CA GLY A 332 1.52 7.11 -9.22
C GLY A 332 1.37 8.21 -10.28
N TRP A 333 1.05 7.87 -11.54
CA TRP A 333 0.70 8.89 -12.55
C TRP A 333 -0.62 9.58 -12.19
N ILE A 334 -1.65 8.81 -11.81
CA ILE A 334 -2.92 9.34 -11.30
C ILE A 334 -2.68 10.28 -10.11
N ASP A 335 -1.84 9.88 -9.16
CA ASP A 335 -1.47 10.70 -8.00
C ASP A 335 -0.75 12.00 -8.39
N ASN A 336 0.17 11.95 -9.37
CA ASN A 336 0.84 13.13 -9.92
C ASN A 336 -0.14 14.09 -10.60
N VAL A 337 -1.12 13.57 -11.35
CA VAL A 337 -2.19 14.38 -11.95
C VAL A 337 -3.00 15.07 -10.86
N TRP A 338 -3.40 14.34 -9.83
CA TRP A 338 -4.16 14.91 -8.72
C TRP A 338 -3.35 15.96 -7.95
N GLU A 339 -2.07 15.73 -7.70
CA GLU A 339 -1.21 16.71 -7.03
C GLU A 339 -1.08 18.01 -7.82
N LYS A 340 -0.85 17.93 -9.15
CA LYS A 340 -0.85 19.10 -10.03
C LYS A 340 -2.18 19.86 -9.96
N TYR A 341 -3.30 19.14 -9.98
CA TYR A 341 -4.64 19.73 -9.84
C TYR A 341 -4.80 20.49 -8.52
N ARG A 342 -4.41 19.86 -7.39
CA ARG A 342 -4.48 20.48 -6.06
C ARG A 342 -3.67 21.77 -6.00
N LEU A 343 -2.42 21.74 -6.46
CA LEU A 343 -1.55 22.91 -6.51
C LEU A 343 -2.14 24.02 -7.38
N ALA A 344 -2.70 23.69 -8.55
CA ALA A 344 -3.34 24.65 -9.45
C ALA A 344 -4.63 25.27 -8.87
N LYS A 345 -5.34 24.55 -7.98
CA LYS A 345 -6.47 25.08 -7.19
C LYS A 345 -6.05 25.85 -5.93
N GLY A 346 -4.74 25.96 -5.65
CA GLY A 346 -4.22 26.61 -4.44
C GLY A 346 -4.38 25.78 -3.16
N LEU A 347 -4.65 24.48 -3.28
CA LEU A 347 -4.67 23.55 -2.16
C LEU A 347 -3.23 23.15 -1.81
N LYS A 348 -2.95 22.98 -0.51
CA LYS A 348 -1.62 22.62 -0.04
C LYS A 348 -1.44 21.10 -0.05
N PRO A 349 -0.24 20.57 -0.30
CA PRO A 349 0.03 19.13 -0.21
C PRO A 349 -0.21 18.56 1.21
N ASP A 350 -0.19 19.42 2.23
CA ASP A 350 -0.20 19.06 3.64
C ASP A 350 -1.32 19.75 4.44
N ASP A 351 -2.40 20.18 3.78
CA ASP A 351 -3.54 20.74 4.52
C ASP A 351 -4.18 19.69 5.44
N GLN A 352 -4.84 20.19 6.50
CA GLN A 352 -5.35 19.32 7.56
C GLN A 352 -6.44 18.37 7.06
N LYS A 353 -7.28 18.78 6.09
CA LYS A 353 -8.32 17.93 5.55
C LYS A 353 -7.71 16.71 4.87
N LEU A 354 -6.72 16.91 4.00
CA LEU A 354 -6.04 15.79 3.34
C LEU A 354 -5.33 14.88 4.35
N LYS A 355 -4.70 15.43 5.40
CA LYS A 355 -4.08 14.62 6.46
C LYS A 355 -5.11 13.75 7.18
N ASP A 356 -6.23 14.33 7.58
CA ASP A 356 -7.30 13.62 8.29
C ASP A 356 -7.92 12.53 7.40
N ASP A 357 -8.13 12.82 6.11
CA ASP A 357 -8.69 11.87 5.16
C ASP A 357 -7.72 10.71 4.84
N LEU A 358 -6.40 10.98 4.77
CA LEU A 358 -5.38 9.94 4.64
C LEU A 358 -5.33 9.03 5.87
N VAL A 359 -5.46 9.60 7.08
CA VAL A 359 -5.57 8.84 8.34
C VAL A 359 -6.82 7.97 8.32
N ALA A 360 -7.96 8.51 7.89
CA ALA A 360 -9.21 7.76 7.82
C ALA A 360 -9.11 6.57 6.84
N GLN A 361 -8.50 6.75 5.67
CA GLN A 361 -8.28 5.67 4.70
C GLN A 361 -7.31 4.60 5.20
N CYS A 362 -6.26 5.01 5.91
CA CYS A 362 -5.34 4.08 6.59
C CYS A 362 -6.08 3.18 7.59
N ARG A 363 -6.89 3.79 8.46
CA ARG A 363 -7.64 3.06 9.49
C ARG A 363 -8.76 2.18 8.92
N GLU A 364 -9.38 2.61 7.81
CA GLU A 364 -10.34 1.79 7.06
C GLU A 364 -9.67 0.51 6.56
N MET A 365 -8.51 0.64 5.91
CA MET A 365 -7.75 -0.51 5.39
C MET A 365 -7.28 -1.43 6.53
N ASP A 366 -6.78 -0.89 7.64
CA ASP A 366 -6.39 -1.68 8.81
C ASP A 366 -7.56 -2.48 9.40
N THR A 367 -8.75 -1.90 9.40
CA THR A 367 -9.97 -2.57 9.87
C THR A 367 -10.32 -3.74 8.97
N GLU A 368 -10.27 -3.55 7.66
CA GLU A 368 -10.50 -4.61 6.68
C GLU A 368 -9.47 -5.73 6.84
N ILE A 369 -8.18 -5.39 7.00
CA ILE A 369 -7.10 -6.35 7.28
C ILE A 369 -7.45 -7.19 8.52
N LYS A 370 -7.88 -6.55 9.61
CA LYS A 370 -8.27 -7.26 10.84
C LYS A 370 -9.46 -8.19 10.64
N ILE A 371 -10.51 -7.73 9.96
CA ILE A 371 -11.66 -8.57 9.61
C ILE A 371 -11.19 -9.83 8.87
N ILE A 372 -10.28 -9.66 7.90
CA ILE A 372 -9.74 -10.77 7.09
C ILE A 372 -8.87 -11.72 7.93
N GLN A 373 -7.96 -11.19 8.74
CA GLN A 373 -6.97 -12.00 9.46
C GLN A 373 -7.54 -12.70 10.70
N GLU A 374 -8.52 -12.08 11.35
CA GLU A 374 -9.11 -12.55 12.61
C GLU A 374 -10.51 -13.16 12.42
N ASP A 375 -11.07 -13.14 11.20
CA ASP A 375 -12.44 -13.63 10.89
C ASP A 375 -13.50 -12.97 11.78
N LEU A 376 -13.39 -11.63 11.96
CA LEU A 376 -14.24 -10.88 12.87
C LEU A 376 -15.70 -10.85 12.40
N THR A 377 -16.60 -10.84 13.36
CA THR A 377 -18.03 -10.59 13.15
C THR A 377 -18.35 -9.08 13.24
N PRO A 378 -19.48 -8.61 12.67
CA PRO A 378 -19.83 -7.18 12.70
C PRO A 378 -19.90 -6.56 14.10
N ASP A 379 -20.25 -7.32 15.13
CA ASP A 379 -20.32 -6.86 16.52
C ASP A 379 -18.94 -6.76 17.20
N GLU A 380 -17.91 -7.38 16.64
CA GLU A 380 -16.53 -7.30 17.13
C GLU A 380 -15.77 -6.10 16.55
N VAL A 381 -16.27 -5.52 15.46
CA VAL A 381 -15.63 -4.39 14.77
C VAL A 381 -16.12 -3.06 15.33
N VAL A 382 -15.21 -2.38 16.03
CA VAL A 382 -15.38 -1.01 16.49
C VAL A 382 -15.13 -0.05 15.33
N ASN A 383 -15.82 1.09 15.30
CA ASN A 383 -15.58 2.11 14.30
C ASN A 383 -14.12 2.59 14.41
N PRO A 384 -13.32 2.48 13.32
CA PRO A 384 -11.89 2.77 13.38
C PRO A 384 -11.55 4.24 13.63
N ASN A 385 -12.50 5.14 13.42
CA ASN A 385 -12.31 6.57 13.66
C ASN A 385 -12.78 7.01 15.05
N GLU A 386 -13.25 6.09 15.89
CA GLU A 386 -13.58 6.42 17.29
C GLU A 386 -12.30 6.68 18.11
N PRO A 387 -12.28 7.73 18.95
CA PRO A 387 -11.17 7.96 19.86
C PRO A 387 -10.94 6.78 20.80
N LEU A 388 -9.67 6.46 21.07
CA LEU A 388 -9.33 5.48 22.11
C LEU A 388 -9.82 5.95 23.49
N PRO A 389 -10.16 5.01 24.39
CA PRO A 389 -10.45 5.35 25.77
C PRO A 389 -9.25 6.03 26.43
N VAL A 390 -9.51 6.97 27.34
CA VAL A 390 -8.46 7.53 28.20
C VAL A 390 -8.08 6.47 29.24
N GLU A 391 -6.85 5.98 29.14
CA GLU A 391 -6.32 4.92 30.00
C GLU A 391 -5.19 5.46 30.90
N SER A 392 -4.90 4.76 32.00
CA SER A 392 -3.84 5.10 32.95
C SER A 392 -3.24 3.85 33.57
N GLY A 393 -2.18 4.01 34.37
CA GLY A 393 -1.52 2.91 35.06
C GLY A 393 -0.22 2.46 34.42
N PHE A 394 0.51 1.58 35.11
CA PHE A 394 1.92 1.31 34.83
C PHE A 394 2.19 0.88 33.39
N PHE A 395 1.36 -0.01 32.83
CA PHE A 395 1.53 -0.42 31.43
C PHE A 395 1.37 0.77 30.48
N HIS A 396 0.25 1.50 30.58
CA HIS A 396 -0.08 2.62 29.69
C HIS A 396 0.95 3.75 29.78
N GLU A 397 1.39 4.08 30.98
CA GLU A 397 2.26 5.25 31.24
C GLU A 397 3.76 4.93 31.11
N ARG A 398 4.17 3.68 31.29
CA ARG A 398 5.59 3.31 31.42
C ARG A 398 6.07 2.25 30.45
N VAL A 399 5.22 1.29 30.06
CA VAL A 399 5.63 0.18 29.18
C VAL A 399 5.28 0.47 27.74
N ARG A 400 4.03 0.86 27.47
CA ARG A 400 3.54 1.17 26.13
C ARG A 400 4.41 2.23 25.42
N PRO A 401 4.81 3.35 26.06
CA PRO A 401 5.70 4.32 25.42
C PRO A 401 7.05 3.72 25.01
N LEU A 402 7.53 2.66 25.67
CA LEU A 402 8.76 1.97 25.27
C LEU A 402 8.57 1.17 23.99
N PHE A 403 7.41 0.55 23.80
CA PHE A 403 7.11 -0.19 22.57
C PHE A 403 6.92 0.74 21.38
N GLU A 404 6.38 1.93 21.63
CA GLU A 404 6.07 2.92 20.61
C GLU A 404 7.19 3.95 20.40
N ASP A 405 8.27 3.88 21.18
CA ASP A 405 9.47 4.71 21.01
C ASP A 405 10.14 4.41 19.66
N THR A 406 10.36 5.45 18.86
CA THR A 406 10.97 5.36 17.52
C THR A 406 12.41 4.84 17.55
N THR A 407 13.08 4.86 18.70
CA THR A 407 14.41 4.28 18.92
C THR A 407 14.33 2.78 19.16
N ASN A 408 13.27 2.33 19.85
CA ASN A 408 13.08 0.92 20.19
C ASN A 408 12.45 0.11 19.06
N LEU A 409 11.77 0.76 18.10
CA LEU A 409 11.21 0.19 16.86
C LEU A 409 10.29 -1.03 17.04
N CYS A 410 9.77 -1.26 18.25
CA CYS A 410 8.93 -2.43 18.52
C CYS A 410 7.60 -2.31 17.76
N SER A 411 6.91 -1.17 17.86
CA SER A 411 5.69 -0.88 17.09
C SER A 411 5.94 -0.85 15.57
N GLY A 412 7.15 -0.55 15.10
CA GLY A 412 7.47 -0.58 13.66
C GLY A 412 7.36 -1.98 13.05
N CYS A 413 7.57 -3.04 13.83
CA CYS A 413 7.38 -4.43 13.42
C CYS A 413 6.09 -5.06 13.97
N HIS A 414 5.50 -4.45 15.00
CA HIS A 414 4.37 -4.96 15.77
C HIS A 414 3.27 -3.90 15.87
N ALA A 415 2.98 -3.23 14.76
CA ALA A 415 1.91 -2.25 14.69
C ALA A 415 0.53 -2.95 14.72
N GLU A 416 -0.52 -2.13 14.76
CA GLU A 416 -1.91 -2.58 14.68
C GLU A 416 -2.18 -3.37 13.39
N SER A 417 -1.64 -2.91 12.26
CA SER A 417 -1.55 -3.65 11.00
C SER A 417 -0.11 -4.09 10.76
N GLY A 418 0.07 -5.27 10.16
CA GLY A 418 1.41 -5.81 9.93
C GLY A 418 2.14 -6.30 11.14
N ALA A 419 1.39 -6.69 12.17
CA ALA A 419 1.88 -7.33 13.36
C ALA A 419 2.69 -8.60 13.03
N ASN A 420 4.02 -8.49 12.98
CA ASN A 420 4.89 -9.65 12.85
C ASN A 420 4.60 -10.63 13.99
N ALA A 421 4.56 -11.92 13.66
CA ALA A 421 4.18 -12.99 14.59
C ALA A 421 2.79 -12.80 15.24
N ARG A 422 1.88 -12.05 14.59
CA ARG A 422 0.53 -11.71 15.09
C ARG A 422 0.56 -11.04 16.47
N LEU A 423 1.58 -10.22 16.69
CA LEU A 423 1.81 -9.48 17.91
C LEU A 423 1.64 -7.98 17.65
N THR A 424 0.68 -7.34 18.33
CA THR A 424 0.48 -5.89 18.31
C THR A 424 0.98 -5.28 19.62
N LEU A 425 1.89 -4.31 19.53
CA LEU A 425 2.52 -3.62 20.66
C LEU A 425 2.24 -2.11 20.69
N GLY A 426 1.57 -1.58 19.67
CA GLY A 426 1.21 -0.17 19.58
C GLY A 426 0.23 0.13 18.44
N GLY A 427 -0.12 1.41 18.27
CA GLY A 427 -1.06 1.90 17.26
C GLY A 427 -2.36 2.44 17.85
N HIS A 428 -3.42 2.52 17.04
CA HIS A 428 -4.76 2.95 17.46
C HIS A 428 -5.53 1.81 18.15
N ILE A 429 -4.91 1.25 19.18
CA ILE A 429 -5.44 0.18 20.02
C ILE A 429 -5.32 0.57 21.51
N SER A 430 -6.33 0.23 22.32
CA SER A 430 -6.28 0.46 23.78
C SER A 430 -5.17 -0.37 24.43
N SER A 431 -4.49 0.20 25.42
CA SER A 431 -3.53 -0.51 26.28
C SER A 431 -4.13 -1.76 26.91
N LYS A 432 -5.41 -1.75 27.27
CA LYS A 432 -6.11 -2.95 27.76
C LYS A 432 -6.04 -4.11 26.76
N LYS A 433 -6.44 -3.87 25.50
CA LYS A 433 -6.38 -4.88 24.43
C LYS A 433 -4.95 -5.34 24.14
N ILE A 434 -3.95 -4.45 24.17
CA ILE A 434 -2.54 -4.86 24.03
C ILE A 434 -2.16 -5.86 25.12
N VAL A 435 -2.48 -5.56 26.39
CA VAL A 435 -2.16 -6.45 27.51
C VAL A 435 -2.89 -7.79 27.41
N GLU A 436 -4.17 -7.80 27.01
CA GLU A 436 -4.94 -9.02 26.76
C GLU A 436 -4.32 -9.89 25.64
N GLY A 437 -3.74 -9.25 24.62
CA GLY A 437 -2.99 -9.89 23.53
C GLY A 437 -1.60 -10.41 23.92
N LEU A 438 -1.06 -10.00 25.08
CA LEU A 438 0.26 -10.41 25.56
C LEU A 438 0.21 -11.47 26.65
N VAL A 439 -0.65 -11.26 27.64
CA VAL A 439 -0.62 -12.01 28.89
C VAL A 439 -1.11 -13.43 28.68
N ASN A 440 -0.26 -14.39 29.03
CA ASN A 440 -0.52 -15.83 28.93
C ASN A 440 -0.83 -16.35 27.51
N ARG A 441 -0.52 -15.57 26.47
CA ARG A 441 -0.71 -15.96 25.08
C ARG A 441 0.50 -16.77 24.57
N PRO A 442 0.31 -17.89 23.85
CA PRO A 442 1.43 -18.61 23.23
C PRO A 442 2.20 -17.71 22.26
N SER A 443 3.54 -17.82 22.23
CA SER A 443 4.36 -17.13 21.24
C SER A 443 4.48 -17.97 19.97
N LEU A 444 4.17 -17.42 18.80
CA LEU A 444 4.37 -18.12 17.51
C LEU A 444 5.84 -18.38 17.19
N ASP A 445 6.73 -17.53 17.72
CA ASP A 445 8.17 -17.56 17.46
C ASP A 445 8.99 -17.97 18.69
N GLY A 446 8.33 -18.31 19.79
CA GLY A 446 8.95 -18.67 21.06
C GLY A 446 8.89 -20.15 21.41
N GLY A 447 8.47 -21.01 20.48
CA GLY A 447 8.41 -22.45 20.71
C GLY A 447 7.49 -22.81 21.87
N GLN A 448 8.04 -23.23 23.01
CA GLN A 448 7.30 -23.56 24.23
C GLN A 448 6.91 -22.34 25.07
N TYR A 449 7.45 -21.17 24.79
CA TYR A 449 7.24 -19.97 25.60
C TYR A 449 5.90 -19.27 25.32
N LYS A 450 5.42 -18.53 26.34
CA LYS A 450 4.33 -17.55 26.20
C LYS A 450 4.92 -16.16 26.00
N LEU A 451 4.16 -15.25 25.40
CA LEU A 451 4.56 -13.86 25.17
C LEU A 451 4.91 -13.16 26.49
N VAL A 452 3.96 -13.15 27.44
CA VAL A 452 4.17 -12.66 28.81
C VAL A 452 3.62 -13.66 29.82
N VAL A 453 4.43 -14.02 30.81
CA VAL A 453 4.06 -14.83 31.98
C VAL A 453 4.05 -13.93 33.20
N PRO A 454 2.87 -13.59 33.75
CA PRO A 454 2.76 -12.78 34.96
C PRO A 454 3.62 -13.32 36.11
N GLY A 455 4.44 -12.45 36.69
CA GLY A 455 5.35 -12.76 37.79
C GLY A 455 6.68 -13.39 37.37
N ASP A 456 6.86 -13.76 36.09
CA ASP A 456 8.02 -14.52 35.62
C ASP A 456 8.62 -13.94 34.34
N PRO A 457 9.46 -12.88 34.44
CA PRO A 457 10.11 -12.28 33.29
C PRO A 457 11.08 -13.23 32.59
N ASP A 458 11.70 -14.16 33.32
CA ASP A 458 12.70 -15.06 32.77
C ASP A 458 12.06 -16.19 31.94
N HIS A 459 10.73 -16.37 32.04
CA HIS A 459 9.93 -17.21 31.13
C HIS A 459 8.97 -16.42 30.21
N SER A 460 9.16 -15.10 30.10
CA SER A 460 8.36 -14.24 29.22
C SER A 460 9.10 -13.97 27.90
N TRP A 461 8.62 -14.53 26.80
CA TRP A 461 9.30 -14.46 25.50
C TRP A 461 9.57 -13.03 25.04
N LEU A 462 8.61 -12.12 25.27
CA LEU A 462 8.74 -10.72 24.90
C LEU A 462 9.95 -10.06 25.56
N TYR A 463 10.16 -10.30 26.86
CA TYR A 463 11.31 -9.77 27.60
C TYR A 463 12.61 -10.44 27.15
N LEU A 464 12.63 -11.76 26.98
CA LEU A 464 13.82 -12.49 26.53
C LEU A 464 14.30 -12.00 25.17
N LYS A 465 13.38 -11.73 24.24
CA LYS A 465 13.67 -11.19 22.91
C LYS A 465 14.17 -9.74 22.98
N ALA A 466 13.46 -8.88 23.73
CA ALA A 466 13.83 -7.48 23.89
C ALA A 466 15.20 -7.29 24.58
N ALA A 467 15.52 -8.15 25.55
CA ALA A 467 16.78 -8.11 26.29
C ALA A 467 17.95 -8.85 25.60
N GLY A 468 17.72 -9.48 24.44
CA GLY A 468 18.74 -10.26 23.75
C GLY A 468 19.15 -11.56 24.48
N LEU A 469 18.26 -12.11 25.31
CA LEU A 469 18.49 -13.32 26.12
C LEU A 469 17.87 -14.58 25.51
N ALA A 470 17.04 -14.44 24.47
CA ALA A 470 16.28 -15.54 23.86
C ALA A 470 17.16 -16.72 23.39
N ALA A 471 18.33 -16.47 22.79
CA ALA A 471 19.27 -17.51 22.36
C ALA A 471 19.79 -18.39 23.52
N GLY A 472 19.91 -17.82 24.72
CA GLY A 472 20.34 -18.53 25.93
C GLY A 472 19.20 -19.19 26.69
N ALA A 473 17.94 -18.95 26.32
CA ALA A 473 16.77 -19.38 27.08
C ALA A 473 16.37 -20.84 26.83
N GLY A 474 17.06 -21.58 25.94
CA GLY A 474 16.72 -22.97 25.65
C GLY A 474 15.35 -23.14 24.98
N CYS A 475 15.01 -22.23 24.07
CA CYS A 475 13.79 -22.32 23.29
C CYS A 475 13.82 -23.56 22.36
N THR A 476 12.68 -24.22 22.24
CA THR A 476 12.46 -25.46 21.51
C THR A 476 11.20 -25.35 20.66
N PRO A 477 11.26 -25.62 19.35
CA PRO A 477 10.07 -25.58 18.49
C PRO A 477 8.99 -26.55 18.97
N THR A 478 7.73 -26.18 18.80
CA THR A 478 6.58 -27.05 19.07
C THR A 478 5.87 -27.43 17.78
N ALA A 479 4.74 -28.14 17.87
CA ALA A 479 3.93 -28.47 16.70
C ALA A 479 3.34 -27.22 16.01
N THR A 480 3.18 -26.12 16.75
CA THR A 480 2.46 -24.91 16.31
C THR A 480 3.28 -23.63 16.40
N ALA A 481 4.52 -23.68 16.88
CA ALA A 481 5.38 -22.51 17.03
C ALA A 481 6.82 -22.81 16.65
N GLN A 482 7.45 -21.86 15.95
CA GLN A 482 8.87 -21.86 15.67
C GLN A 482 9.66 -21.35 16.87
N CYS A 483 10.98 -21.54 16.84
CA CYS A 483 11.88 -20.96 17.81
C CYS A 483 12.82 -20.00 17.08
N ILE A 484 12.52 -18.69 17.15
CA ILE A 484 13.29 -17.62 16.52
C ILE A 484 13.94 -16.78 17.61
N ASP A 485 15.19 -17.07 17.92
CA ASP A 485 15.90 -16.62 19.12
C ASP A 485 16.70 -15.31 18.95
N GLY A 486 16.67 -14.70 17.77
CA GLY A 486 17.28 -13.39 17.53
C GLY A 486 16.68 -12.26 18.38
N VAL A 487 17.44 -11.21 18.65
CA VAL A 487 16.97 -10.02 19.41
C VAL A 487 15.77 -9.34 18.70
N MET A 488 14.87 -8.74 19.49
CA MET A 488 13.73 -7.97 18.98
C MET A 488 13.82 -6.51 19.44
N PRO A 489 13.67 -5.53 18.53
CA PRO A 489 13.66 -5.69 17.07
C PRO A 489 15.00 -6.26 16.55
N PRO A 490 15.04 -6.82 15.34
CA PRO A 490 16.29 -7.30 14.73
C PRO A 490 17.32 -6.17 14.67
N SER A 491 18.50 -6.41 15.24
CA SER A 491 19.60 -5.45 15.30
C SER A 491 20.94 -6.17 15.29
N THR A 492 21.92 -5.60 14.58
CA THR A 492 23.30 -6.10 14.54
C THR A 492 24.12 -5.67 15.76
N THR A 493 23.63 -4.73 16.56
CA THR A 493 24.32 -4.15 17.72
C THR A 493 23.75 -4.61 19.06
N GLY A 494 22.74 -5.48 19.07
CA GLY A 494 22.08 -5.98 20.27
C GLY A 494 20.75 -5.27 20.58
N PRO A 495 20.25 -5.35 21.83
CA PRO A 495 19.00 -4.72 22.27
C PRO A 495 18.94 -3.23 21.92
N THR A 496 17.81 -2.78 21.37
CA THR A 496 17.54 -1.35 21.15
C THR A 496 17.14 -0.64 22.43
N MET A 497 16.47 -1.35 23.34
CA MET A 497 16.11 -0.83 24.67
C MET A 497 17.33 -0.73 25.58
N THR A 498 17.45 0.40 26.28
CA THR A 498 18.44 0.58 27.36
C THR A 498 18.14 -0.33 28.56
N GLN A 499 19.14 -0.55 29.41
CA GLN A 499 18.98 -1.35 30.65
C GLN A 499 17.87 -0.79 31.56
N GLN A 500 17.70 0.53 31.61
CA GLN A 500 16.63 1.16 32.38
C GLN A 500 15.24 0.82 31.80
N GLN A 501 15.08 0.88 30.48
CA GLN A 501 13.82 0.55 29.80
C GLN A 501 13.50 -0.95 29.93
N LEU A 502 14.50 -1.82 29.78
CA LEU A 502 14.37 -3.25 30.06
C LEU A 502 13.97 -3.51 31.53
N GLY A 503 14.49 -2.73 32.46
CA GLY A 503 14.08 -2.76 33.86
C GLY A 503 12.60 -2.43 34.07
N ILE A 504 12.06 -1.45 33.34
CA ILE A 504 10.63 -1.09 33.39
C ILE A 504 9.77 -2.24 32.85
N LEU A 505 10.14 -2.82 31.69
CA LEU A 505 9.42 -3.96 31.13
C LEU A 505 9.46 -5.17 32.08
N ARG A 506 10.64 -5.48 32.65
CA ARG A 506 10.82 -6.55 33.63
C ARG A 506 9.94 -6.33 34.86
N GLN A 507 9.93 -5.11 35.39
CA GLN A 507 9.13 -4.74 36.57
C GLN A 507 7.64 -4.97 36.34
N TRP A 508 7.10 -4.50 35.20
CA TRP A 508 5.69 -4.72 34.87
C TRP A 508 5.33 -6.21 34.84
N ILE A 509 6.18 -7.05 34.26
CA ILE A 509 5.96 -8.50 34.23
C ILE A 509 6.02 -9.08 35.64
N GLN A 510 7.03 -8.71 36.43
CA GLN A 510 7.20 -9.16 37.81
C GLN A 510 6.01 -8.78 38.70
N ASP A 511 5.42 -7.61 38.48
CA ASP A 511 4.23 -7.11 39.20
C ASP A 511 2.92 -7.76 38.73
N GLY A 512 3.00 -8.78 37.87
CA GLY A 512 1.86 -9.57 37.43
C GLY A 512 1.26 -9.12 36.09
N ALA A 513 1.95 -8.24 35.36
CA ALA A 513 1.58 -7.81 34.01
C ALA A 513 0.15 -7.24 33.90
N ALA A 514 -0.29 -6.47 34.90
CA ALA A 514 -1.62 -5.88 34.92
C ALA A 514 -1.82 -4.84 33.80
N GLY A 515 -3.02 -4.83 33.21
CA GLY A 515 -3.46 -3.79 32.28
C GLY A 515 -3.98 -2.54 32.99
N PRO A 516 -4.35 -1.49 32.23
CA PRO A 516 -5.06 -0.34 32.77
C PRO A 516 -6.39 -0.77 33.44
N PRO A 517 -6.84 -0.08 34.50
CA PRO A 517 -8.03 -0.42 35.28
C PRO A 517 -9.36 -0.29 34.52
#